data_AF-A0A929ATM5-F1
#
_entry.id   AF-A0A929ATM5-F1
#
_cell.length_a   1.000
_cell.length_b   1.000
_cell.length_c   1.000
_cell.angle_alpha   90.00
_cell.angle_beta   90.00
_cell.angle_gamma   90.00
#
_symmetry.space_group_name_H-M   'P 1'
#
loop_
_entity.id
_entity.type
_entity.pdbx_description
1 polymer ?
#
loop_
_entity_poly.entity_id
_entity_poly.type
_entity_poly.pdbx_seq_one_letter_code
_entity_poly.pdbx_strand_id
1 'polypeptide(L)'
;MESIDDLLAQVKAEYQEGQAQPPQKKPLFEEEDLNSPVPSPTYKPQPSSPTPLSAAEEGLLAELKAEFAEQEQAEEQNRQQQLREEQLRQEQQLREEQLRNQQREQKRREALTQRAIEWLKKLDSRSEEGLWFEEFSYSYPSKLEAAIDYLQALRETRQ
;
A
#
# COMPACT_ATOMS: atom_id res chain seq x y z
N MET A 1 20.04 -1.09 1.14
CA MET A 1 19.30 0.09 0.65
C MET A 1 18.11 0.20 1.57
N GLU A 2 18.09 1.21 2.45
CA GLU A 2 16.96 1.47 3.34
C GLU A 2 15.78 1.93 2.46
N SER A 3 14.60 1.36 2.68
CA SER A 3 13.45 1.55 1.80
C SER A 3 12.75 2.87 2.12
N ILE A 4 12.07 3.47 1.14
CA ILE A 4 11.33 4.73 1.33
C ILE A 4 10.26 4.56 2.42
N ASP A 5 9.72 3.35 2.58
CA ASP A 5 8.78 3.01 3.65
C ASP A 5 9.40 3.10 5.05
N ASP A 6 10.69 2.77 5.21
CA ASP A 6 11.39 2.87 6.51
C ASP A 6 11.55 4.34 6.94
N LEU A 7 11.88 5.23 5.99
CA LEU A 7 11.97 6.67 6.26
C LEU A 7 10.61 7.27 6.61
N LEU A 8 9.54 6.82 5.94
CA LEU A 8 8.18 7.30 6.22
C LEU A 8 7.69 6.81 7.59
N ALA A 9 8.03 5.58 7.96
CA ALA A 9 7.75 5.04 9.29
C ALA A 9 8.47 5.84 10.39
N GLN A 10 9.72 6.23 10.15
CA GLN A 10 10.51 7.01 11.11
C GLN A 10 9.94 8.42 11.34
N VAL A 11 9.58 9.14 10.27
CA VAL A 11 8.96 10.48 10.39
C VAL A 11 7.60 10.40 11.10
N LYS A 12 6.83 9.34 10.84
CA LYS A 12 5.52 9.14 11.47
C LYS A 12 5.63 8.81 12.96
N ALA A 13 6.65 8.03 13.33
CA ALA A 13 6.97 7.74 14.73
C ALA A 13 7.37 9.02 15.48
N GLU A 14 8.25 9.83 14.89
CA GLU A 14 8.72 11.10 15.48
C GLU A 14 7.58 12.12 15.67
N TYR A 15 6.59 12.13 14.77
CA TYR A 15 5.41 13.00 14.91
C TYR A 15 4.40 12.51 15.96
N GLN A 16 4.29 11.20 16.17
CA GLN A 16 3.42 10.62 17.21
C GLN A 16 4.02 10.73 18.61
N GLU A 17 5.36 10.68 18.73
CA GLU A 17 6.06 10.82 20.01
C GLU A 17 6.01 12.27 20.56
N GLY A 18 5.71 13.27 19.72
CA GLY A 18 5.54 14.67 20.10
C GLY A 18 4.15 15.07 20.64
N GLN A 19 3.14 14.20 20.63
CA GLN A 19 1.74 14.57 20.97
C GLN A 19 1.31 14.32 22.43
N ALA A 20 2.24 14.15 23.38
CA ALA A 20 1.90 13.85 24.78
C ALA A 20 2.29 14.93 25.82
N GLN A 21 2.51 16.20 25.44
CA GLN A 21 2.61 17.29 26.43
C GLN A 21 1.97 18.60 25.95
N PRO A 22 1.17 19.29 26.80
CA PRO A 22 0.62 20.61 26.47
C PRO A 22 1.76 21.64 26.38
N PRO A 23 1.78 22.53 25.37
CA PRO A 23 2.86 23.48 25.22
C PRO A 23 2.76 24.58 26.29
N GLN A 24 3.64 24.52 27.29
CA GLN A 24 3.96 25.70 28.09
C GLN A 24 4.67 26.73 27.20
N LYS A 25 3.96 27.79 26.85
CA LYS A 25 4.53 28.99 26.24
C LYS A 25 5.51 29.61 27.24
N LYS A 26 6.82 29.41 27.03
CA LYS A 26 7.84 30.28 27.62
C LYS A 26 7.89 31.55 26.76
N PRO A 27 7.69 32.75 27.32
CA PRO A 27 7.98 33.98 26.59
C PRO A 27 9.49 34.03 26.34
N LEU A 28 9.90 34.23 25.08
CA LEU A 28 11.29 34.31 24.64
C LEU A 28 11.91 35.70 24.88
N PHE A 29 11.27 36.56 25.66
CA PHE A 29 11.78 37.88 26.00
C PHE A 29 11.93 37.97 27.52
N GLU A 30 13.14 37.72 27.99
CA GLU A 30 13.64 38.31 29.23
C GLU A 30 13.83 39.80 28.97
N GLU A 31 12.99 40.62 29.59
CA GLU A 31 13.18 42.06 29.69
C GLU A 31 14.36 42.31 30.65
N GLU A 32 15.59 42.27 30.14
CA GLU A 32 16.73 42.83 30.84
C GLU A 32 16.80 44.35 30.59
N ASP A 33 16.67 45.06 31.71
CA ASP A 33 17.02 46.46 31.99
C ASP A 33 18.04 47.09 31.01
N LEU A 34 17.57 47.97 30.13
CA LEU A 34 18.42 48.93 29.41
C LEU A 34 17.86 50.35 29.53
N ASN A 35 17.94 50.89 30.75
CA ASN A 35 17.88 52.33 30.96
C ASN A 35 19.21 52.98 30.52
N SER A 36 19.31 53.37 29.25
CA SER A 36 20.32 54.33 28.76
C SER A 36 19.82 55.04 27.50
N PRO A 37 19.90 56.38 27.41
CA PRO A 37 19.37 57.13 26.27
C PRO A 37 20.32 57.04 25.07
N VAL A 38 19.90 56.33 24.02
CA VAL A 38 20.59 56.28 22.73
C VAL A 38 19.89 57.24 21.75
N PRO A 39 20.60 58.16 21.05
CA PRO A 39 19.98 59.07 20.09
C PRO A 39 19.44 58.29 18.89
N SER A 40 18.15 58.45 18.61
CA SER A 40 17.46 57.84 17.48
C SER A 40 18.02 58.35 16.13
N PRO A 41 18.49 57.47 15.22
CA PRO A 41 18.65 57.86 13.82
C PRO A 41 17.25 57.89 13.19
N THR A 42 16.84 59.07 12.73
CA THR A 42 15.67 59.24 11.85
C THR A 42 15.89 58.44 10.57
N TYR A 43 15.38 57.20 10.53
CA TYR A 43 15.24 56.45 9.29
C TYR A 43 14.13 57.10 8.46
N LYS A 44 14.52 57.81 7.39
CA LYS A 44 13.61 58.12 6.31
C LYS A 44 13.38 56.83 5.51
N PRO A 45 12.13 56.39 5.28
CA PRO A 45 11.88 55.30 4.34
C PRO A 45 12.32 55.77 2.95
N GLN A 46 13.43 55.21 2.45
CA GLN A 46 13.81 55.34 1.05
C GLN A 46 12.80 54.53 0.25
N PRO A 47 12.09 55.11 -0.73
CA PRO A 47 11.23 54.34 -1.60
C PRO A 47 12.12 53.35 -2.37
N SER A 48 11.88 52.05 -2.19
CA SER A 48 12.40 51.00 -3.05
C SER A 48 11.76 51.18 -4.43
N SER A 49 12.33 52.05 -5.25
CA SER A 49 12.00 52.10 -6.67
C SER A 49 12.42 50.76 -7.28
N PRO A 50 11.54 50.04 -7.99
CA PRO A 50 11.94 48.87 -8.76
C PRO A 50 12.95 49.34 -9.80
N THR A 51 14.22 48.94 -9.65
CA THR A 51 15.21 49.14 -10.70
C THR A 51 14.73 48.32 -11.90
N PRO A 52 14.47 48.92 -13.07
CA PRO A 52 14.10 48.15 -14.25
C PRO A 52 15.25 47.22 -14.59
N LEU A 53 14.96 45.93 -14.74
CA LEU A 53 15.94 44.94 -15.14
C LEU A 53 16.47 45.31 -16.53
N SER A 54 17.75 45.04 -16.76
CA SER A 54 18.32 45.12 -18.10
C SER A 54 17.65 44.08 -19.00
N ALA A 55 17.40 44.42 -20.27
CA ALA A 55 16.85 43.48 -21.25
C ALA A 55 17.67 42.17 -21.36
N ALA A 56 18.97 42.22 -21.03
CA ALA A 56 19.83 41.02 -20.96
C ALA A 56 19.54 40.14 -19.73
N GLU A 57 19.19 40.75 -18.59
CA GLU A 57 18.81 40.03 -17.37
C GLU A 57 17.43 39.39 -17.52
N GLU A 58 16.49 40.08 -18.17
CA GLU A 58 15.16 39.52 -18.49
C GLU A 58 15.24 38.32 -19.43
N GLY A 59 16.14 38.36 -20.42
CA GLY A 59 16.41 37.22 -21.32
C GLY A 59 16.92 35.99 -20.57
N LEU A 60 17.89 36.17 -19.68
CA LEU A 60 18.43 35.11 -18.81
C LEU A 60 17.36 34.52 -17.89
N LEU A 61 16.50 35.35 -17.32
CA LEU A 61 15.43 34.93 -16.42
C LEU A 61 14.32 34.17 -17.16
N ALA A 62 14.04 34.56 -18.41
CA ALA A 62 13.11 33.85 -19.28
C ALA A 62 13.64 32.48 -19.71
N GLU A 63 14.93 32.38 -20.02
CA GLU A 63 15.59 31.13 -20.39
C GLU A 63 15.64 30.14 -19.21
N LEU A 64 16.01 30.61 -18.02
CA LEU A 64 15.93 29.82 -16.78
C LEU A 64 14.51 29.31 -16.49
N LYS A 65 13.49 30.16 -16.65
CA LYS A 65 12.09 29.73 -16.48
C LYS A 65 11.68 28.67 -17.50
N ALA A 66 12.12 28.80 -18.75
CA ALA A 66 11.83 27.83 -19.79
C ALA A 66 12.49 26.48 -19.48
N GLU A 67 13.75 26.48 -19.05
CA GLU A 67 14.48 25.27 -18.67
C GLU A 67 13.84 24.55 -17.47
N PHE A 68 13.45 25.29 -16.43
CA PHE A 68 12.73 24.71 -15.29
C PHE A 68 11.36 24.14 -15.68
N ALA A 69 10.62 24.82 -16.57
CA ALA A 69 9.33 24.33 -17.03
C ALA A 69 9.47 23.05 -17.88
N GLU A 70 10.50 22.96 -18.72
CA GLU A 70 10.80 21.77 -19.51
C GLU A 70 11.23 20.61 -18.60
N GLN A 71 12.06 20.88 -17.60
CA GLN A 71 12.49 19.89 -16.61
C GLN A 71 11.31 19.36 -15.79
N GLU A 72 10.41 20.22 -15.34
CA GLU A 72 9.22 19.82 -14.58
C GLU A 72 8.29 18.94 -15.42
N GLN A 73 8.08 19.29 -16.70
CA GLN A 73 7.32 18.45 -17.62
C GLN A 73 7.96 17.07 -17.84
N ALA A 74 9.28 17.02 -18.01
CA ALA A 74 10.01 15.76 -18.18
C ALA A 74 9.92 14.88 -16.92
N GLU A 75 10.04 15.47 -15.73
CA GLU A 75 9.90 14.75 -14.47
C GLU A 75 8.47 14.22 -14.28
N GLU A 76 7.45 15.02 -14.58
CA GLU A 76 6.05 14.61 -14.48
C GLU A 76 5.73 13.46 -15.45
N GLN A 77 6.25 13.52 -16.67
CA GLN A 77 6.14 12.41 -17.63
C GLN A 77 6.83 11.14 -17.13
N ASN A 78 8.04 11.26 -16.57
CA ASN A 78 8.77 10.13 -16.02
C ASN A 78 8.01 9.52 -14.82
N ARG A 79 7.49 10.36 -13.92
CA ARG A 79 6.67 9.92 -12.79
C ARG A 79 5.41 9.18 -13.26
N GLN A 80 4.71 9.68 -14.28
CA GLN A 80 3.56 8.99 -14.86
C GLN A 80 3.94 7.64 -15.48
N GLN A 81 5.09 7.55 -16.15
CA GLN A 81 5.58 6.30 -16.72
C GLN A 81 5.90 5.28 -15.64
N GLN A 82 6.60 5.69 -14.57
CA GLN A 82 6.92 4.82 -13.43
C GLN A 82 5.67 4.29 -12.75
N LEU A 83 4.67 5.15 -12.50
CA LEU A 83 3.39 4.73 -11.93
C LEU A 83 2.67 3.71 -12.82
N ARG A 84 2.69 3.92 -14.15
CA ARG A 84 2.08 2.97 -15.10
C ARG A 84 2.81 1.62 -15.10
N GLU A 85 4.14 1.64 -15.06
CA GLU A 85 4.93 0.41 -15.02
C GLU A 85 4.70 -0.36 -13.72
N GLU A 86 4.64 0.35 -12.59
CA GLU A 86 4.35 -0.26 -11.28
C GLU A 86 2.95 -0.88 -11.25
N GLN A 87 1.93 -0.18 -11.74
CA GLN A 87 0.58 -0.74 -11.87
C GLN A 87 0.56 -1.99 -12.73
N LEU A 88 1.26 -1.98 -13.87
CA LEU A 88 1.33 -3.12 -14.76
C LEU A 88 2.04 -4.32 -14.10
N ARG A 89 3.09 -4.07 -13.31
CA ARG A 89 3.77 -5.11 -12.52
C ARG A 89 2.86 -5.70 -11.45
N GLN A 90 2.14 -4.87 -10.70
CA GLN A 90 1.18 -5.34 -9.70
C GLN A 90 0.07 -6.18 -10.32
N GLU A 91 -0.49 -5.73 -11.45
CA GLU A 91 -1.55 -6.47 -12.16
C GLU A 91 -1.05 -7.85 -12.63
N GLN A 92 0.17 -7.92 -13.17
CA GLN A 92 0.78 -9.18 -13.58
C GLN A 92 0.99 -10.13 -12.40
N GLN A 93 1.51 -9.62 -11.27
CA GLN A 93 1.71 -10.44 -10.06
C GLN A 93 0.38 -10.99 -9.53
N LEU A 94 -0.66 -10.15 -9.46
CA LEU A 94 -1.98 -10.57 -9.01
C LEU A 94 -2.56 -11.66 -9.93
N ARG A 95 -2.39 -11.50 -11.25
CA ARG A 95 -2.86 -12.47 -12.24
C ARG A 95 -2.12 -13.80 -12.11
N GLU A 96 -0.80 -13.77 -11.94
CA GLU A 96 0.02 -14.96 -11.72
C GLU A 96 -0.38 -15.69 -10.43
N GLU A 97 -0.59 -14.93 -9.35
CA GLU A 97 -1.04 -15.48 -8.07
C GLU A 97 -2.42 -16.15 -8.20
N GLN A 98 -3.38 -15.49 -8.84
CA GLN A 98 -4.70 -16.07 -9.10
C GLN A 98 -4.61 -17.36 -9.91
N LEU A 99 -3.78 -17.39 -10.95
CA LEU A 99 -3.59 -18.59 -11.76
C LEU A 99 -2.98 -19.73 -10.93
N ARG A 100 -2.00 -19.41 -10.09
CA ARG A 100 -1.36 -20.38 -9.18
C ARG A 100 -2.33 -20.90 -8.13
N ASN A 101 -3.21 -20.06 -7.60
CA ASN A 101 -4.25 -20.46 -6.65
C ASN A 101 -5.26 -21.39 -7.33
N GLN A 102 -5.78 -21.02 -8.50
CA GLN A 102 -6.69 -21.88 -9.26
C GLN A 102 -6.06 -23.25 -9.58
N GLN A 103 -4.79 -23.30 -10.00
CA GLN A 103 -4.12 -24.58 -10.23
C GLN A 103 -3.99 -25.41 -8.95
N ARG A 104 -3.69 -24.78 -7.81
CA ARG A 104 -3.62 -25.47 -6.52
C ARG A 104 -4.98 -26.03 -6.12
N GLU A 105 -6.05 -25.27 -6.30
CA GLU A 105 -7.42 -25.72 -6.02
C GLU A 105 -7.85 -26.87 -6.93
N GLN A 106 -7.55 -26.79 -8.23
CA GLN A 106 -7.83 -27.88 -9.17
C GLN A 106 -7.11 -29.17 -8.75
N LYS A 107 -5.80 -29.11 -8.49
CA LYS A 107 -5.04 -30.27 -8.02
C LYS A 107 -5.58 -30.82 -6.70
N ARG A 108 -5.98 -29.95 -5.77
CA ARG A 108 -6.60 -30.35 -4.50
C ARG A 108 -7.92 -31.07 -4.75
N ARG A 109 -8.76 -30.55 -5.65
CA ARG A 109 -10.05 -31.15 -6.01
C ARG A 109 -9.85 -32.49 -6.71
N GLU A 110 -8.92 -32.61 -7.66
CA GLU A 110 -8.58 -33.87 -8.32
C GLU A 110 -8.11 -34.94 -7.32
N ALA A 111 -7.22 -34.56 -6.39
CA ALA A 111 -6.75 -35.47 -5.35
C ALA A 111 -7.88 -35.89 -4.39
N LEU A 112 -8.82 -34.98 -4.07
CA LEU A 112 -10.01 -35.30 -3.30
C LEU A 112 -10.93 -36.25 -4.07
N THR A 113 -11.15 -36.01 -5.37
CA THR A 113 -11.95 -36.88 -6.24
C THR A 113 -11.36 -38.29 -6.30
N GLN A 114 -10.05 -38.44 -6.50
CA GLN A 114 -9.40 -39.75 -6.49
C GLN A 114 -9.59 -40.47 -5.15
N ARG A 115 -9.39 -39.75 -4.04
CA ARG A 115 -9.58 -40.29 -2.71
C ARG A 115 -11.04 -40.66 -2.42
N ALA A 116 -12.00 -39.89 -2.93
CA ALA A 116 -13.42 -40.18 -2.87
C ALA A 116 -13.77 -41.46 -3.64
N ILE A 117 -13.23 -41.63 -4.85
CA ILE A 117 -13.40 -42.86 -5.63
C ILE A 117 -12.84 -44.06 -4.88
N GLU A 118 -11.64 -43.96 -4.31
CA GLU A 118 -11.04 -45.04 -3.53
C GLU A 118 -11.84 -45.36 -2.27
N TRP A 119 -12.34 -44.32 -1.58
CA TRP A 119 -13.15 -44.47 -0.39
C TRP A 119 -14.47 -45.16 -0.72
N LEU A 120 -15.17 -44.73 -1.77
CA LEU A 120 -16.40 -45.38 -2.26
C LEU A 120 -16.18 -46.85 -2.64
N LYS A 121 -15.03 -47.19 -3.23
CA LYS A 121 -14.68 -48.59 -3.54
C LYS A 121 -14.45 -49.45 -2.30
N LYS A 122 -13.97 -48.84 -1.21
CA LYS A 122 -13.70 -49.52 0.07
C LYS A 122 -14.93 -49.48 1.00
N LEU A 123 -15.90 -48.62 0.73
CA LEU A 123 -17.10 -48.45 1.52
C LEU A 123 -17.94 -49.72 1.44
N ASP A 124 -18.13 -50.38 2.57
CA ASP A 124 -19.02 -51.54 2.66
C ASP A 124 -20.47 -51.04 2.77
N SER A 125 -21.31 -51.42 1.80
CA SER A 125 -22.73 -51.06 1.75
C SER A 125 -23.54 -51.58 2.94
N ARG A 126 -23.03 -52.57 3.68
CA ARG A 126 -23.69 -53.14 4.88
C ARG A 126 -23.17 -52.55 6.19
N SER A 127 -22.16 -51.68 6.14
CA SER A 127 -21.66 -50.97 7.31
C SER A 127 -22.60 -49.82 7.70
N GLU A 128 -22.60 -49.41 8.97
CA GLU A 128 -23.34 -48.24 9.45
C GLU A 128 -22.96 -46.97 8.66
N GLU A 129 -21.67 -46.80 8.35
CA GLU A 129 -21.19 -45.68 7.52
C GLU A 129 -21.68 -45.78 6.07
N GLY A 130 -21.81 -47.00 5.52
CA GLY A 130 -22.32 -47.22 4.17
C GLY A 130 -23.81 -46.89 4.06
N LEU A 131 -24.60 -47.33 5.04
CA LEU A 131 -26.04 -47.05 5.11
C LEU A 131 -26.32 -45.56 5.28
N TRP A 132 -25.60 -44.91 6.19
CA TRP A 132 -25.72 -43.46 6.38
C TRP A 132 -25.28 -42.68 5.13
N PHE A 133 -24.18 -43.09 4.49
CA PHE A 133 -23.70 -42.42 3.28
C PHE A 133 -24.66 -42.56 2.09
N GLU A 134 -25.35 -43.69 1.96
CA GLU A 134 -26.41 -43.86 0.96
C GLU A 134 -27.51 -42.80 1.15
N GLU A 135 -27.99 -42.62 2.38
CA GLU A 135 -28.99 -41.60 2.71
C GLU A 135 -28.49 -40.18 2.44
N PHE A 136 -27.26 -39.89 2.88
CA PHE A 136 -26.58 -38.62 2.64
C PHE A 136 -26.43 -38.30 1.15
N SER A 137 -26.12 -39.31 0.33
CA SER A 137 -25.86 -39.13 -1.09
C SER A 137 -27.09 -38.77 -1.93
N TYR A 138 -28.32 -39.02 -1.45
CA TYR A 138 -29.54 -38.65 -2.18
C TYR A 138 -29.71 -37.15 -2.37
N SER A 139 -29.11 -36.34 -1.50
CA SER A 139 -29.16 -34.88 -1.60
C SER A 139 -28.23 -34.33 -2.69
N TYR A 140 -27.35 -35.17 -3.25
CA TYR A 140 -26.35 -34.78 -4.23
C TYR A 140 -26.68 -35.36 -5.61
N PRO A 141 -26.23 -34.70 -6.69
CA PRO A 141 -26.36 -35.22 -8.05
C PRO A 141 -25.66 -36.57 -8.26
N SER A 142 -24.62 -36.87 -7.47
CA SER A 142 -23.89 -38.13 -7.54
C SER A 142 -23.29 -38.52 -6.18
N LYS A 143 -23.13 -39.83 -5.98
CA LYS A 143 -22.41 -40.39 -4.82
C LYS A 143 -20.96 -39.92 -4.76
N LEU A 144 -20.35 -39.66 -5.91
CA LEU A 144 -18.98 -39.13 -5.96
C LEU A 144 -18.90 -37.72 -5.37
N GLU A 145 -19.87 -36.86 -5.67
CA GLU A 145 -19.91 -35.49 -5.17
C GLU A 145 -20.18 -35.45 -3.66
N ALA A 146 -21.11 -36.27 -3.18
CA ALA A 146 -21.32 -36.49 -1.75
C ALA A 146 -20.05 -36.98 -1.04
N ALA A 147 -19.32 -37.93 -1.64
CA ALA A 147 -18.08 -38.46 -1.05
C ALA A 147 -16.96 -37.41 -1.01
N ILE A 148 -16.86 -36.55 -2.03
CA ILE A 148 -15.91 -35.43 -2.03
C ILE A 148 -16.22 -34.48 -0.86
N ASP A 149 -17.48 -34.10 -0.69
CA ASP A 149 -17.90 -33.15 0.35
C ASP A 149 -17.71 -33.73 1.76
N TYR A 150 -18.08 -35.00 1.96
CA TYR A 150 -17.83 -35.71 3.22
C TYR A 150 -16.34 -35.79 3.56
N LEU A 151 -15.48 -36.15 2.60
CA LEU A 151 -14.02 -36.20 2.81
C LEU A 151 -13.40 -34.82 3.03
N GLN A 152 -14.01 -33.77 2.47
CA GLN A 152 -13.59 -32.40 2.71
C GLN A 152 -13.95 -31.96 4.14
N ALA A 153 -15.19 -32.18 4.58
CA ALA A 153 -15.64 -31.89 5.95
C ALA A 153 -14.83 -32.68 7.00
N LEU A 154 -14.48 -33.93 6.72
CA LEU A 154 -13.60 -34.75 7.57
C LEU A 154 -12.18 -34.18 7.72
N ARG A 155 -11.66 -33.44 6.73
CA ARG A 155 -10.35 -32.77 6.86
C ARG A 155 -10.48 -31.49 7.69
N GLU A 156 -11.55 -30.74 7.49
CA GLU A 156 -11.79 -29.48 8.21
C GLU A 156 -12.03 -29.71 9.70
N THR A 157 -12.70 -30.80 10.08
CA THR A 157 -12.92 -31.21 11.48
C THR A 157 -11.69 -31.79 12.17
N ARG A 158 -10.59 -32.08 11.44
CA ARG A 158 -9.34 -32.63 11.99
C ARG A 158 -8.20 -31.62 12.08
N GLN A 159 -8.42 -30.38 11.65
CA GLN A 159 -7.48 -29.27 11.87
C GLN A 159 -7.79 -28.54 13.17
#